data_AF-B4MG98-F1
#
_entry.id   AF-B4MG98-F1
#
_cell.length_a   1.000
_cell.length_b   1.000
_cell.length_c   1.000
_cell.angle_alpha   90.00
_cell.angle_beta   90.00
_cell.angle_gamma   90.00
#
_symmetry.space_group_name_H-M   'P 1'
#
loop_
_entity.id
_entity.type
_entity.pdbx_description
1 polymer ?
#
loop_
_entity_poly.entity_id
_entity_poly.type
_entity_poly.pdbx_seq_one_letter_code
_entity_poly.pdbx_strand_id
1 'polypeptide(L)'
;MTSAAKLRFDGRVAVVTGAGAGLGREYALLLASRGAKVVVNDLGGSHVGEGASQRAADVVVEEIRKSGGEAVADYNSVIDGAKVIDTAIKAFGRVDILINNAGILRDRSIVKTSDQDWDLVNAVHLKGSFKCTQAAFPHMKAQNFGRIIMTSSNSGIYGNFGQANYSAAKMGLVGLANTVAIEGQKNNIHCNVIIPTAASRMTEGILPDILFNELKPSLIAPVVVYLCHESCEDNGSYIESAAGWATKVHTVRGKGSVVRPSLEDPVTLEYVQSAWSKVTDMSEAKHLNAIAEASGSLLEVLENLKSGDKDAVEDSFTFGNRELILYALGIGASTKNGNDMRFLYENDVDFSPIPSFFVLPGLMVTMSSPLVSNALPNSGADLSNILHGEQYLEIVDDLPTSGKLLTKGKVFDVMDKGSGAVVVTSCESFDENGRLLVKNQSAIFVVGAGNFGGKKVPIAGVVPLAAAPSRAPDSSIQYKTNEDQAALYRLSGDLNPLHIDPNFARLSGFKTPILHGLCSLGYSVRAVLSKYANNNSALFKAVKVRFSGPVLPGQTLKIDMWKEGARIHFRTLIVETGKEVISGAYVDLKDSKAKL
;
A
#
# COMPACT_ATOMS: atom_id res chain seq x y z
N MET A 1 22.54 25.65 16.68
CA MET A 1 21.64 24.65 17.29
C MET A 1 21.11 25.27 18.58
N THR A 2 19.87 25.77 18.55
CA THR A 2 19.18 26.27 19.74
C THR A 2 19.10 25.17 20.79
N SER A 3 19.44 25.46 22.06
CA SER A 3 19.40 24.45 23.11
C SER A 3 17.96 23.99 23.31
N ALA A 4 17.57 22.87 22.71
CA ALA A 4 16.26 22.29 22.93
C ALA A 4 16.10 22.06 24.44
N ALA A 5 14.95 22.49 24.99
CA ALA A 5 14.64 22.25 26.39
C ALA A 5 14.78 20.75 26.69
N LYS A 6 15.52 20.39 27.75
CA LYS A 6 15.73 18.99 28.10
C LYS A 6 14.40 18.37 28.53
N LEU A 7 14.05 17.19 27.97
CA LEU A 7 12.91 16.39 28.45
C LEU A 7 13.16 15.94 29.90
N ARG A 8 12.16 16.15 30.77
CA ARG A 8 12.21 15.94 32.22
C ARG A 8 10.91 15.28 32.71
N PHE A 9 10.96 14.75 33.93
CA PHE A 9 9.89 13.99 34.57
C PHE A 9 9.58 14.53 35.98
N ASP A 10 9.83 15.82 36.19
CA ASP A 10 9.60 16.45 37.49
C ASP A 10 8.12 16.29 37.90
N GLY A 11 7.89 15.85 39.14
CA GLY A 11 6.54 15.60 39.67
C GLY A 11 5.86 14.31 39.20
N ARG A 12 6.54 13.48 38.39
CA ARG A 12 6.06 12.17 37.95
C ARG A 12 6.57 11.06 38.87
N VAL A 13 5.72 10.07 39.14
CA VAL A 13 6.09 8.84 39.86
C VAL A 13 6.14 7.66 38.91
N ALA A 14 7.30 7.00 38.85
CA ALA A 14 7.52 5.84 38.00
C ALA A 14 7.73 4.56 38.81
N VAL A 15 7.04 3.49 38.43
CA VAL A 15 7.26 2.14 38.93
C VAL A 15 7.94 1.33 37.85
N VAL A 16 9.11 0.74 38.16
CA VAL A 16 9.85 -0.13 37.24
C VAL A 16 9.99 -1.50 37.87
N THR A 17 9.42 -2.54 37.25
CA THR A 17 9.50 -3.91 37.76
C THR A 17 10.75 -4.62 37.23
N GLY A 18 11.38 -5.45 38.07
CA GLY A 18 12.68 -6.07 37.75
C GLY A 18 13.79 -5.04 37.56
N ALA A 19 13.82 -4.02 38.41
CA ALA A 19 14.71 -2.87 38.31
C ALA A 19 16.05 -3.04 39.04
N GLY A 20 16.31 -4.19 39.65
CA GLY A 20 17.56 -4.46 40.38
C GLY A 20 18.76 -4.70 39.46
N ALA A 21 18.55 -4.99 38.17
CA ALA A 21 19.61 -5.22 37.20
C ALA A 21 19.18 -4.90 35.74
N GLY A 22 20.15 -4.96 34.82
CA GLY A 22 19.91 -4.93 33.37
C GLY A 22 19.10 -3.73 32.89
N LEU A 23 18.11 -3.99 32.03
CA LEU A 23 17.23 -2.98 31.43
C LEU A 23 16.46 -2.17 32.48
N GLY A 24 15.84 -2.84 33.45
CA GLY A 24 15.05 -2.18 34.49
C GLY A 24 15.89 -1.19 35.32
N ARG A 25 17.14 -1.57 35.65
CA ARG A 25 18.08 -0.68 36.35
C ARG A 25 18.35 0.60 35.54
N GLU A 26 18.67 0.47 34.26
CA GLU A 26 18.94 1.64 33.40
C GLU A 26 17.71 2.54 33.21
N TYR A 27 16.51 1.96 33.12
CA TYR A 27 15.26 2.74 33.09
C TYR A 27 15.08 3.55 34.37
N ALA A 28 15.25 2.92 35.53
CA ALA A 28 15.12 3.55 36.84
C ALA A 28 16.13 4.70 37.03
N LEU A 29 17.40 4.46 36.69
CA LEU A 29 18.46 5.48 36.76
C LEU A 29 18.17 6.66 35.83
N LEU A 30 17.78 6.39 34.59
CA LEU A 30 17.51 7.46 33.62
C LEU A 30 16.30 8.31 34.03
N LEU A 31 15.19 7.67 34.45
CA LEU A 31 14.01 8.39 34.95
C LEU A 31 14.35 9.27 36.15
N ALA A 32 15.07 8.74 37.13
CA ALA A 32 15.47 9.49 38.32
C ALA A 32 16.41 10.65 37.98
N SER A 33 17.39 10.44 37.07
CA SER A 33 18.30 11.50 36.61
C SER A 33 17.57 12.67 35.93
N ARG A 34 16.34 12.43 35.47
CA ARG A 34 15.47 13.42 34.81
C ARG A 34 14.32 13.92 35.70
N GLY A 35 14.36 13.63 37.01
CA GLY A 35 13.47 14.24 38.00
C GLY A 35 12.26 13.39 38.42
N ALA A 36 12.11 12.17 37.91
CA ALA A 36 11.06 11.26 38.38
C ALA A 36 11.36 10.75 39.79
N LYS A 37 10.31 10.53 40.59
CA LYS A 37 10.39 9.73 41.82
C LYS A 37 10.18 8.27 41.46
N VAL A 38 11.12 7.39 41.82
CA VAL A 38 11.14 6.01 41.28
C VAL A 38 10.88 4.96 42.35
N VAL A 39 9.95 4.05 42.11
CA VAL A 39 9.83 2.79 42.82
C VAL A 39 10.62 1.73 42.07
N VAL A 40 11.70 1.26 42.70
CA VAL A 40 12.57 0.20 42.19
C VAL A 40 12.04 -1.13 42.72
N ASN A 41 11.23 -1.82 41.91
CA ASN A 41 10.72 -3.15 42.27
C ASN A 41 11.68 -4.23 41.81
N ASP A 42 12.12 -5.10 42.71
CA ASP A 42 12.82 -6.34 42.36
C ASP A 42 12.64 -7.41 43.46
N LEU A 43 12.28 -8.63 43.04
CA LEU A 43 12.17 -9.77 43.97
C LEU A 43 13.55 -10.24 44.43
N GLY A 44 14.60 -10.00 43.64
CA GLY A 44 15.98 -10.41 43.89
C GLY A 44 16.24 -11.91 43.70
N GLY A 45 15.37 -12.59 42.94
CA GLY A 45 15.55 -13.98 42.54
C GLY A 45 16.53 -14.14 41.38
N SER A 46 16.89 -15.38 41.08
CA SER A 46 17.73 -15.74 39.93
C SER A 46 17.00 -15.53 38.60
N HIS A 47 17.75 -15.51 37.49
CA HIS A 47 17.18 -15.42 36.13
C HIS A 47 16.29 -16.63 35.76
N VAL A 48 16.32 -17.70 36.53
CA VAL A 48 15.43 -18.87 36.40
C VAL A 48 14.28 -18.86 37.42
N GLY A 49 14.08 -17.77 38.16
CA GLY A 49 12.94 -17.59 39.07
C GLY A 49 13.07 -18.30 40.42
N GLU A 50 14.30 -18.45 40.94
CA GLU A 50 14.55 -19.08 42.25
C GLU A 50 15.09 -18.07 43.27
N GLY A 51 14.64 -18.18 44.53
CA GLY A 51 15.09 -17.33 45.62
C GLY A 51 14.47 -15.91 45.62
N ALA A 52 14.81 -15.14 46.65
CA ALA A 52 14.44 -13.74 46.80
C ALA A 52 15.53 -12.99 47.60
N SER A 53 15.75 -11.71 47.30
CA SER A 53 16.75 -10.88 47.97
C SER A 53 16.38 -9.40 47.90
N GLN A 54 16.33 -8.74 49.05
CA GLN A 54 16.08 -7.29 49.12
C GLN A 54 17.22 -6.47 48.50
N ARG A 55 18.44 -7.02 48.54
CA ARG A 55 19.67 -6.33 48.11
C ARG A 55 19.62 -5.85 46.66
N ALA A 56 18.92 -6.55 45.78
CA ALA A 56 18.86 -6.21 44.36
C ALA A 56 18.22 -4.82 44.14
N ALA A 57 17.07 -4.56 44.78
CA ALA A 57 16.41 -3.25 44.71
C ALA A 57 17.17 -2.18 45.51
N ASP A 58 17.67 -2.52 46.71
CA ASP A 58 18.34 -1.57 47.60
C ASP A 58 19.57 -0.92 46.97
N VAL A 59 20.40 -1.71 46.27
CA VAL A 59 21.61 -1.20 45.60
C VAL A 59 21.26 -0.11 44.58
N VAL A 60 20.23 -0.33 43.77
CA VAL A 60 19.82 0.66 42.75
C VAL A 60 19.18 1.89 43.38
N VAL A 61 18.42 1.73 44.46
CA VAL A 61 17.88 2.87 45.24
C VAL A 61 19.01 3.71 45.83
N GLU A 62 20.03 3.08 46.40
CA GLU A 62 21.20 3.80 46.91
C GLU A 62 21.96 4.54 45.80
N GLU A 63 22.12 3.93 44.62
CA GLU A 63 22.75 4.58 43.46
C GLU A 63 21.97 5.81 42.99
N ILE A 64 20.64 5.70 42.92
CA ILE A 64 19.75 6.82 42.57
C ILE A 64 19.89 7.95 43.59
N ARG A 65 19.83 7.63 44.90
CA ARG A 65 19.96 8.62 45.98
C ARG A 65 21.33 9.29 46.00
N LYS A 66 22.41 8.52 45.81
CA LYS A 66 23.79 9.05 45.68
C LYS A 66 23.92 10.00 44.48
N SER A 67 23.14 9.80 43.44
CA SER A 67 23.09 10.66 42.24
C SER A 67 22.12 11.84 42.38
N GLY A 68 21.52 12.04 43.55
CA GLY A 68 20.62 13.16 43.85
C GLY A 68 19.15 12.96 43.45
N GLY A 69 18.75 11.73 43.10
CA GLY A 69 17.35 11.40 42.80
C GLY A 69 16.57 10.87 44.00
N GLU A 70 15.24 10.80 43.85
CA GLU A 70 14.33 10.22 44.84
C GLU A 70 13.89 8.81 44.43
N ALA A 71 14.14 7.81 45.28
CA ALA A 71 13.67 6.46 45.05
C ALA A 71 13.37 5.69 46.34
N VAL A 72 12.47 4.69 46.24
CA VAL A 72 12.16 3.69 47.27
C VAL A 72 12.21 2.29 46.66
N ALA A 73 12.60 1.31 47.47
CA ALA A 73 12.65 -0.10 47.07
C ALA A 73 11.27 -0.75 47.26
N ASP A 74 10.95 -1.71 46.39
CA ASP A 74 9.83 -2.62 46.55
C ASP A 74 10.31 -4.07 46.32
N TYR A 75 9.95 -4.98 47.23
CA TYR A 75 10.44 -6.37 47.22
C TYR A 75 9.36 -7.38 46.84
N ASN A 76 8.19 -6.91 46.41
CA ASN A 76 7.06 -7.78 46.13
C ASN A 76 7.23 -8.48 44.78
N SER A 77 6.69 -9.68 44.66
CA SER A 77 6.52 -10.32 43.35
C SER A 77 5.51 -9.54 42.51
N VAL A 78 5.74 -9.45 41.21
CA VAL A 78 4.78 -8.84 40.25
C VAL A 78 3.43 -9.58 40.21
N ILE A 79 3.36 -10.82 40.68
CA ILE A 79 2.10 -11.56 40.84
C ILE A 79 1.21 -10.88 41.90
N ASP A 80 1.83 -10.24 42.91
CA ASP A 80 1.19 -9.40 43.93
C ASP A 80 1.17 -7.92 43.49
N GLY A 81 0.87 -7.63 42.22
CA GLY A 81 0.98 -6.29 41.64
C GLY A 81 0.27 -5.16 42.40
N ALA A 82 -0.78 -5.47 43.17
CA ALA A 82 -1.41 -4.49 44.07
C ALA A 82 -0.44 -3.96 45.14
N LYS A 83 0.41 -4.82 45.72
CA LYS A 83 1.42 -4.41 46.71
C LYS A 83 2.53 -3.57 46.08
N VAL A 84 2.93 -3.93 44.86
CA VAL A 84 3.93 -3.17 44.08
C VAL A 84 3.46 -1.73 43.86
N ILE A 85 2.21 -1.55 43.42
CA ILE A 85 1.64 -0.21 43.19
C ILE A 85 1.36 0.52 44.51
N ASP A 86 0.92 -0.19 45.55
CA ASP A 86 0.70 0.38 46.88
C ASP A 86 1.98 1.01 47.47
N THR A 87 3.17 0.46 47.19
CA THR A 87 4.45 1.09 47.55
C THR A 87 4.60 2.49 46.93
N ALA A 88 4.21 2.68 45.66
CA ALA A 88 4.22 3.99 45.01
C ALA A 88 3.25 4.97 45.66
N ILE A 89 2.02 4.50 45.95
CA ILE A 89 0.99 5.31 46.58
C ILE A 89 1.40 5.73 48.00
N LYS A 90 1.95 4.82 48.80
CA LYS A 90 2.39 5.13 50.17
C LYS A 90 3.59 6.06 50.21
N ALA A 91 4.57 5.87 49.31
CA ALA A 91 5.78 6.68 49.30
C ALA A 91 5.57 8.06 48.67
N PHE A 92 4.79 8.14 47.60
CA PHE A 92 4.73 9.33 46.75
C PHE A 92 3.32 9.81 46.41
N GLY A 93 2.26 9.12 46.86
CA GLY A 93 0.86 9.53 46.72
C GLY A 93 0.24 9.32 45.35
N ARG A 94 0.99 8.84 44.35
CA ARG A 94 0.53 8.68 42.97
C ARG A 94 1.36 7.67 42.18
N VAL A 95 0.89 7.30 41.00
CA VAL A 95 1.64 6.58 39.96
C VAL A 95 1.27 7.16 38.60
N ASP A 96 2.29 7.53 37.81
CA ASP A 96 2.17 8.14 36.48
C ASP A 96 2.72 7.21 35.38
N ILE A 97 3.78 6.48 35.70
CA ILE A 97 4.53 5.64 34.77
C ILE A 97 4.65 4.23 35.35
N LEU A 98 4.34 3.21 34.56
CA LEU A 98 4.56 1.80 34.90
C LEU A 98 5.32 1.11 33.78
N ILE A 99 6.54 0.64 34.07
CA ILE A 99 7.34 -0.15 33.14
C ILE A 99 7.35 -1.60 33.62
N ASN A 100 6.57 -2.45 32.93
CA ASN A 100 6.50 -3.88 33.19
C ASN A 100 7.69 -4.59 32.53
N ASN A 101 8.80 -4.72 33.26
CA ASN A 101 10.05 -5.28 32.77
C ASN A 101 10.47 -6.59 33.44
N ALA A 102 9.96 -6.92 34.63
CA ALA A 102 10.29 -8.16 35.34
C ALA A 102 10.13 -9.42 34.47
N GLY A 103 11.06 -10.36 34.59
CA GLY A 103 11.12 -11.54 33.74
C GLY A 103 12.10 -12.60 34.18
N ILE A 104 11.87 -13.82 33.71
CA ILE A 104 12.70 -15.01 33.97
C ILE A 104 12.78 -15.88 32.70
N LEU A 105 13.71 -16.83 32.66
CA LEU A 105 13.84 -17.80 31.58
C LEU A 105 13.75 -19.23 32.12
N ARG A 106 13.04 -20.09 31.37
CA ARG A 106 12.92 -21.55 31.61
C ARG A 106 12.91 -22.25 30.25
N ASP A 107 14.01 -22.11 29.53
CA ASP A 107 14.11 -22.57 28.14
C ASP A 107 14.16 -24.10 28.06
N ARG A 108 13.18 -24.69 27.37
CA ARG A 108 13.02 -26.13 27.15
C ARG A 108 12.39 -26.35 25.78
N SER A 109 12.77 -27.44 25.09
CA SER A 109 12.00 -27.87 23.91
C SER A 109 10.56 -28.18 24.32
N ILE A 110 9.61 -28.10 23.37
CA ILE A 110 8.18 -28.22 23.67
C ILE A 110 7.85 -29.49 24.48
N VAL A 111 8.45 -30.63 24.13
CA VAL A 111 8.26 -31.93 24.81
C VAL A 111 8.86 -31.97 26.22
N LYS A 112 9.88 -31.13 26.49
CA LYS A 112 10.60 -31.09 27.78
C LYS A 112 10.15 -29.94 28.68
N THR A 113 9.16 -29.15 28.25
CA THR A 113 8.62 -28.06 29.06
C THR A 113 7.70 -28.66 30.11
N SER A 114 8.06 -28.54 31.38
CA SER A 114 7.18 -28.97 32.47
C SER A 114 6.07 -27.95 32.72
N ASP A 115 4.99 -28.36 33.40
CA ASP A 115 3.92 -27.44 33.82
C ASP A 115 4.47 -26.28 34.64
N GLN A 116 5.43 -26.54 35.53
CA GLN A 116 6.07 -25.50 36.34
C GLN A 116 6.87 -24.51 35.48
N ASP A 117 7.60 -24.99 34.46
CA ASP A 117 8.34 -24.12 33.54
C ASP A 117 7.38 -23.25 32.71
N TRP A 118 6.21 -23.78 32.35
CA TRP A 118 5.17 -23.01 31.66
C TRP A 118 4.51 -21.99 32.58
N ASP A 119 4.02 -22.44 33.72
CA ASP A 119 3.24 -21.64 34.67
C ASP A 119 4.06 -20.49 35.23
N LEU A 120 5.31 -20.73 35.62
CA LEU A 120 6.14 -19.69 36.23
C LEU A 120 6.48 -18.58 35.23
N VAL A 121 6.81 -18.94 33.98
CA VAL A 121 7.07 -17.96 32.92
C VAL A 121 5.82 -17.13 32.63
N ASN A 122 4.66 -17.77 32.44
CA ASN A 122 3.41 -17.05 32.20
C ASN A 122 2.96 -16.21 33.41
N ALA A 123 3.19 -16.70 34.63
CA ALA A 123 2.83 -16.01 35.87
C ALA A 123 3.66 -14.72 36.05
N VAL A 124 4.97 -14.79 35.86
CA VAL A 124 5.85 -13.62 36.04
C VAL A 124 5.65 -12.61 34.90
N HIS A 125 5.68 -13.06 33.65
CA HIS A 125 5.64 -12.15 32.51
C HIS A 125 4.23 -11.60 32.26
N LEU A 126 3.29 -12.47 31.89
CA LEU A 126 1.98 -12.04 31.41
C LEU A 126 1.05 -11.67 32.57
N LYS A 127 0.85 -12.59 33.53
CA LYS A 127 -0.03 -12.36 34.68
C LYS A 127 0.50 -11.26 35.59
N GLY A 128 1.81 -11.20 35.81
CA GLY A 128 2.45 -10.15 36.61
C GLY A 128 2.24 -8.77 36.01
N SER A 129 2.52 -8.60 34.72
CA SER A 129 2.28 -7.33 34.02
C SER A 129 0.81 -6.92 34.04
N PHE A 130 -0.10 -7.89 33.84
CA PHE A 130 -1.54 -7.67 34.01
C PHE A 130 -1.88 -7.18 35.42
N LYS A 131 -1.35 -7.83 36.47
CA LYS A 131 -1.64 -7.49 37.87
C LYS A 131 -1.14 -6.10 38.26
N CYS A 132 0.09 -5.75 37.88
CA CYS A 132 0.64 -4.42 38.12
C CYS A 132 -0.15 -3.34 37.36
N THR A 133 -0.47 -3.59 36.09
CA THR A 133 -1.25 -2.66 35.26
C THR A 133 -2.66 -2.49 35.81
N GLN A 134 -3.35 -3.58 36.17
CA GLN A 134 -4.67 -3.58 36.79
C GLN A 134 -4.68 -2.73 38.07
N ALA A 135 -3.64 -2.81 38.90
CA ALA A 135 -3.54 -2.02 40.12
C ALA A 135 -3.24 -0.54 39.87
N ALA A 136 -2.43 -0.20 38.86
CA ALA A 136 -2.07 1.18 38.53
C ALA A 136 -3.18 1.95 37.79
N PHE A 137 -3.95 1.25 36.94
CA PHE A 137 -4.88 1.87 35.99
C PHE A 137 -5.94 2.77 36.65
N PRO A 138 -6.60 2.41 37.77
CA PRO A 138 -7.56 3.29 38.43
C PRO A 138 -6.95 4.63 38.87
N HIS A 139 -5.69 4.62 39.34
CA HIS A 139 -4.98 5.82 39.75
C HIS A 139 -4.65 6.70 38.54
N MET A 140 -4.14 6.12 37.45
CA MET A 140 -3.84 6.85 36.21
C MET A 140 -5.11 7.47 35.60
N LYS A 141 -6.22 6.72 35.63
CA LYS A 141 -7.52 7.19 35.14
C LYS A 141 -8.05 8.38 35.94
N ALA A 142 -7.96 8.31 37.27
CA ALA A 142 -8.35 9.42 38.13
C ALA A 142 -7.51 10.69 37.89
N GLN A 143 -6.25 10.53 37.46
CA GLN A 143 -5.32 11.63 37.17
C GLN A 143 -5.41 12.17 35.74
N ASN A 144 -6.13 11.50 34.84
CA ASN A 144 -6.07 11.73 33.38
C ASN A 144 -4.63 11.77 32.83
N PHE A 145 -3.78 10.89 33.35
CA PHE A 145 -2.42 10.71 32.87
C PHE A 145 -1.92 9.31 33.22
N GLY A 146 -1.38 8.61 32.24
CA GLY A 146 -0.68 7.35 32.46
C GLY A 146 0.24 6.99 31.30
N ARG A 147 1.37 6.36 31.60
CA ARG A 147 2.27 5.78 30.60
C ARG A 147 2.67 4.39 31.03
N ILE A 148 2.34 3.40 30.20
CA ILE A 148 2.54 1.99 30.50
C ILE A 148 3.42 1.38 29.41
N ILE A 149 4.44 0.63 29.82
CA ILE A 149 5.30 -0.13 28.92
C ILE A 149 5.16 -1.61 29.22
N MET A 150 4.97 -2.40 28.16
CA MET A 150 5.05 -3.86 28.19
C MET A 150 6.34 -4.30 27.49
N THR A 151 7.12 -5.17 28.13
CA THR A 151 8.35 -5.70 27.52
C THR A 151 8.10 -7.02 26.81
N SER A 152 7.96 -6.98 25.48
CA SER A 152 7.88 -8.17 24.61
C SER A 152 9.30 -8.66 24.23
N SER A 153 9.45 -9.39 23.11
CA SER A 153 10.73 -9.84 22.55
C SER A 153 10.59 -10.31 21.11
N ASN A 154 11.70 -10.32 20.36
CA ASN A 154 11.75 -10.92 19.02
C ASN A 154 11.43 -12.43 19.06
N SER A 155 11.75 -13.15 20.15
CA SER A 155 11.30 -14.53 20.33
C SER A 155 9.78 -14.65 20.39
N GLY A 156 9.08 -13.63 20.91
CA GLY A 156 7.62 -13.54 20.82
C GLY A 156 7.17 -13.33 19.38
N ILE A 157 7.69 -12.29 18.72
CA ILE A 157 7.26 -11.88 17.37
C ILE A 157 7.49 -13.00 16.33
N TYR A 158 8.67 -13.60 16.34
CA TYR A 158 9.13 -14.51 15.27
C TYR A 158 9.21 -15.98 15.70
N GLY A 159 9.07 -16.26 16.99
CA GLY A 159 9.39 -17.57 17.56
C GLY A 159 10.90 -17.77 17.78
N ASN A 160 11.25 -18.63 18.72
CA ASN A 160 12.62 -19.10 18.91
C ASN A 160 12.64 -20.55 19.44
N PHE A 161 13.61 -21.35 18.99
CA PHE A 161 13.69 -22.76 19.39
C PHE A 161 13.89 -22.88 20.91
N GLY A 162 13.11 -23.77 21.55
CA GLY A 162 13.22 -24.03 22.98
C GLY A 162 12.59 -22.98 23.90
N GLN A 163 11.79 -22.05 23.36
CA GLN A 163 11.23 -20.93 24.12
C GLN A 163 9.70 -20.82 24.00
N ALA A 164 8.96 -21.92 23.80
CA ALA A 164 7.52 -21.87 23.56
C ALA A 164 6.72 -21.16 24.68
N ASN A 165 7.05 -21.44 25.95
CA ASN A 165 6.50 -20.76 27.12
C ASN A 165 6.79 -19.25 27.12
N TYR A 166 8.04 -18.86 26.84
CA TYR A 166 8.48 -17.48 26.82
C TYR A 166 7.88 -16.70 25.64
N SER A 167 7.95 -17.25 24.43
CA SER A 167 7.34 -16.68 23.22
C SER A 167 5.84 -16.45 23.39
N ALA A 168 5.11 -17.43 23.95
CA ALA A 168 3.69 -17.30 24.24
C ALA A 168 3.40 -16.15 25.22
N ALA A 169 4.13 -16.07 26.33
CA ALA A 169 3.97 -15.00 27.30
C ALA A 169 4.29 -13.61 26.70
N LYS A 170 5.36 -13.51 25.89
CA LYS A 170 5.80 -12.24 25.28
C LYS A 170 4.87 -11.74 24.18
N MET A 171 4.24 -12.62 23.40
CA MET A 171 3.15 -12.23 22.50
C MET A 171 1.85 -11.94 23.23
N GLY A 172 1.56 -12.65 24.33
CA GLY A 172 0.43 -12.34 25.20
C GLY A 172 0.48 -10.90 25.73
N LEU A 173 1.69 -10.39 26.01
CA LEU A 173 1.89 -8.99 26.41
C LEU A 173 1.54 -7.98 25.31
N VAL A 174 1.76 -8.32 24.03
CA VAL A 174 1.31 -7.49 22.90
C VAL A 174 -0.21 -7.44 22.87
N GLY A 175 -0.88 -8.59 22.98
CA GLY A 175 -2.34 -8.65 23.05
C GLY A 175 -2.92 -7.87 24.23
N LEU A 176 -2.29 -7.96 25.41
CA LEU A 176 -2.66 -7.17 26.58
C LEU A 176 -2.48 -5.67 26.33
N ALA A 177 -1.34 -5.24 25.78
CA ALA A 177 -1.06 -3.84 25.50
C ALA A 177 -2.09 -3.22 24.55
N ASN A 178 -2.51 -3.95 23.52
CA ASN A 178 -3.49 -3.48 22.53
C ASN A 178 -4.80 -3.06 23.20
N THR A 179 -5.31 -3.88 24.11
CA THR A 179 -6.57 -3.57 24.81
C THR A 179 -6.38 -2.46 25.84
N VAL A 180 -5.28 -2.47 26.60
CA VAL A 180 -4.98 -1.41 27.59
C VAL A 180 -4.85 -0.04 26.90
N ALA A 181 -4.22 0.02 25.72
CA ALA A 181 -4.10 1.23 24.92
C ALA A 181 -5.47 1.81 24.53
N ILE A 182 -6.40 0.95 24.10
CA ILE A 182 -7.77 1.33 23.71
C ILE A 182 -8.57 1.81 24.94
N GLU A 183 -8.54 1.06 26.04
CA GLU A 183 -9.26 1.42 27.27
C GLU A 183 -8.74 2.71 27.91
N GLY A 184 -7.45 3.00 27.75
CA GLY A 184 -6.76 4.15 28.31
C GLY A 184 -6.86 5.45 27.50
N GLN A 185 -7.14 5.35 26.19
CA GLN A 185 -7.01 6.46 25.24
C GLN A 185 -7.78 7.73 25.67
N LYS A 186 -9.03 7.57 26.12
CA LYS A 186 -9.89 8.70 26.54
C LYS A 186 -9.41 9.43 27.79
N ASN A 187 -8.51 8.82 28.56
CA ASN A 187 -7.99 9.36 29.82
C ASN A 187 -6.49 9.69 29.75
N ASN A 188 -5.92 9.84 28.53
CA ASN A 188 -4.49 10.11 28.33
C ASN A 188 -3.60 9.07 29.03
N ILE A 189 -4.04 7.81 28.99
CA ILE A 189 -3.24 6.66 29.42
C ILE A 189 -2.76 5.96 28.17
N HIS A 190 -1.46 6.01 27.92
CA HIS A 190 -0.85 5.36 26.76
C HIS A 190 -0.20 4.05 27.20
N CYS A 191 -0.38 3.00 26.40
CA CYS A 191 0.27 1.72 26.60
C CYS A 191 1.01 1.31 25.33
N ASN A 192 2.33 1.19 25.42
CA ASN A 192 3.20 0.81 24.30
C ASN A 192 3.99 -0.45 24.64
N VAL A 193 4.52 -1.11 23.62
CA VAL A 193 5.34 -2.31 23.74
C VAL A 193 6.78 -1.98 23.36
N ILE A 194 7.74 -2.35 24.20
CA ILE A 194 9.15 -2.38 23.85
C ILE A 194 9.55 -3.82 23.49
N ILE A 195 10.30 -3.97 22.40
CA ILE A 195 10.89 -5.22 21.92
C ILE A 195 12.42 -5.04 21.99
N PRO A 196 13.03 -5.27 23.16
CA PRO A 196 14.46 -5.04 23.35
C PRO A 196 15.28 -6.20 22.78
N THR A 197 16.41 -5.89 22.15
CA THR A 197 17.49 -6.85 21.92
C THR A 197 18.73 -6.40 22.69
N ALA A 198 19.16 -7.19 23.68
CA ALA A 198 20.32 -6.90 24.51
C ALA A 198 21.21 -8.14 24.66
N ALA A 199 22.51 -7.92 24.85
CA ALA A 199 23.46 -9.01 25.06
C ALA A 199 23.18 -9.66 26.42
N SER A 200 23.33 -10.98 26.46
CA SER A 200 23.27 -11.75 27.71
C SER A 200 24.63 -12.40 27.96
N ARG A 201 24.83 -12.89 29.19
CA ARG A 201 26.00 -13.72 29.50
C ARG A 201 26.11 -14.98 28.61
N MET A 202 24.99 -15.43 28.03
CA MET A 202 24.99 -16.60 27.13
C MET A 202 25.46 -16.28 25.71
N THR A 203 25.54 -15.00 25.32
CA THR A 203 25.97 -14.57 23.98
C THR A 203 27.44 -14.13 23.93
N GLU A 204 28.13 -14.18 25.07
CA GLU A 204 29.55 -13.84 25.20
C GLU A 204 30.41 -14.86 24.44
N GLY A 205 31.28 -14.37 23.54
CA GLY A 205 32.13 -15.21 22.68
C GLY A 205 31.46 -15.78 21.42
N ILE A 206 30.14 -15.59 21.23
CA ILE A 206 29.41 -16.02 20.02
C ILE A 206 29.25 -14.84 19.04
N LEU A 207 28.96 -13.66 19.57
CA LEU A 207 28.75 -12.45 18.77
C LEU A 207 30.08 -11.75 18.48
N PRO A 208 30.21 -11.05 17.34
CA PRO A 208 31.33 -10.14 17.11
C PRO A 208 31.41 -9.08 18.22
N ASP A 209 32.63 -8.73 18.65
CA ASP A 209 32.87 -7.82 19.78
C ASP A 209 32.13 -6.49 19.67
N ILE A 210 32.08 -5.91 18.46
CA ILE A 210 31.34 -4.66 18.22
C ILE A 210 29.85 -4.80 18.55
N LEU A 211 29.22 -5.91 18.15
CA LEU A 211 27.81 -6.15 18.42
C LEU A 211 27.58 -6.41 19.91
N PHE A 212 28.39 -7.26 20.53
CA PHE A 212 28.27 -7.53 21.96
C PHE A 212 28.43 -6.26 22.81
N ASN A 213 29.42 -5.42 22.49
CA ASN A 213 29.70 -4.18 23.20
C ASN A 213 28.65 -3.09 23.01
N GLU A 214 27.89 -3.09 21.90
CA GLU A 214 26.83 -2.12 21.66
C GLU A 214 25.44 -2.62 22.09
N LEU A 215 25.26 -3.90 22.41
CA LEU A 215 24.00 -4.41 22.96
C LEU A 215 23.86 -4.12 24.47
N LYS A 216 24.13 -2.87 24.86
CA LYS A 216 24.05 -2.36 26.23
C LYS A 216 22.62 -1.92 26.57
N PRO A 217 22.11 -2.25 27.77
CA PRO A 217 20.79 -1.80 28.24
C PRO A 217 20.61 -0.27 28.23
N SER A 218 21.69 0.49 28.46
CA SER A 218 21.67 1.96 28.48
C SER A 218 21.35 2.59 27.12
N LEU A 219 21.49 1.85 26.02
CA LEU A 219 21.15 2.32 24.68
C LEU A 219 19.68 2.08 24.32
N ILE A 220 18.95 1.29 25.11
CA ILE A 220 17.50 1.07 24.96
C ILE A 220 16.72 2.02 25.90
N ALA A 221 17.28 2.32 27.07
CA ALA A 221 16.62 3.15 28.08
C ALA A 221 16.05 4.49 27.56
N PRO A 222 16.74 5.27 26.71
CA PRO A 222 16.19 6.50 26.18
C PRO A 222 14.90 6.33 25.38
N VAL A 223 14.76 5.23 24.63
CA VAL A 223 13.55 4.93 23.83
C VAL A 223 12.37 4.66 24.76
N VAL A 224 12.57 3.79 25.76
CA VAL A 224 11.53 3.46 26.76
C VAL A 224 11.13 4.71 27.54
N VAL A 225 12.11 5.49 28.01
CA VAL A 225 11.83 6.71 28.78
C VAL A 225 11.11 7.75 27.93
N TYR A 226 11.44 7.91 26.65
CA TYR A 226 10.70 8.80 25.74
C TYR A 226 9.23 8.36 25.57
N LEU A 227 8.96 7.06 25.40
CA LEU A 227 7.58 6.53 25.35
C LEU A 227 6.79 6.79 26.64
N CYS A 228 7.49 7.07 27.75
CA CYS A 228 6.89 7.45 29.02
C CYS A 228 6.78 8.97 29.24
N HIS A 229 7.26 9.81 28.31
CA HIS A 229 7.22 11.25 28.47
C HIS A 229 5.81 11.81 28.17
N GLU A 230 5.47 12.94 28.79
CA GLU A 230 4.15 13.56 28.62
C GLU A 230 3.90 14.06 27.19
N SER A 231 4.97 14.44 26.47
CA SER A 231 4.90 14.86 25.06
C SER A 231 4.79 13.71 24.07
N CYS A 232 4.91 12.45 24.50
CA CYS A 232 4.81 11.31 23.60
C CYS A 232 3.33 10.96 23.38
N GLU A 233 2.90 11.04 22.12
CA GLU A 233 1.53 10.75 21.68
C GLU A 233 1.35 9.31 21.18
N ASP A 234 2.43 8.51 21.10
CA ASP A 234 2.35 7.10 20.74
C ASP A 234 1.49 6.33 21.76
N ASN A 235 0.52 5.56 21.24
CA ASN A 235 -0.32 4.66 22.00
C ASN A 235 -0.60 3.41 21.17
N GLY A 236 -0.44 2.22 21.75
CA GLY A 236 -0.55 0.94 21.02
C GLY A 236 0.62 0.67 20.06
N SER A 237 1.73 1.41 20.17
CA SER A 237 2.91 1.22 19.33
C SER A 237 3.78 0.04 19.81
N TYR A 238 4.35 -0.72 18.88
CA TYR A 238 5.39 -1.71 19.18
C TYR A 238 6.72 -1.19 18.65
N ILE A 239 7.68 -0.99 19.54
CA ILE A 239 8.97 -0.41 19.20
C ILE A 239 10.06 -1.44 19.47
N GLU A 240 10.80 -1.82 18.43
CA GLU A 240 12.02 -2.61 18.57
C GLU A 240 13.20 -1.66 18.80
N SER A 241 14.10 -2.01 19.72
CA SER A 241 15.30 -1.21 19.96
C SER A 241 16.49 -2.01 20.49
N ALA A 242 17.68 -1.65 19.99
CA ALA A 242 18.97 -2.20 20.39
C ALA A 242 20.10 -1.33 19.83
N ALA A 243 21.27 -1.30 20.48
CA ALA A 243 22.50 -0.70 19.92
C ALA A 243 22.36 0.74 19.39
N GLY A 244 21.48 1.56 19.99
CA GLY A 244 21.22 2.93 19.56
C GLY A 244 20.35 3.06 18.30
N TRP A 245 19.75 1.95 17.85
CA TRP A 245 18.77 1.89 16.78
C TRP A 245 17.38 1.55 17.34
N ALA A 246 16.33 2.05 16.67
CA ALA A 246 14.96 1.68 16.96
C ALA A 246 14.09 1.71 15.69
N THR A 247 13.06 0.88 15.64
CA THR A 247 12.04 0.88 14.57
C THR A 247 10.66 0.58 15.15
N LYS A 248 9.61 0.86 14.37
CA LYS A 248 8.23 0.46 14.66
C LYS A 248 7.91 -0.86 13.97
N VAL A 249 7.25 -1.75 14.69
CA VAL A 249 6.69 -3.01 14.19
C VAL A 249 5.16 -2.92 14.23
N HIS A 250 4.48 -3.44 13.20
CA HIS A 250 3.02 -3.54 13.17
C HIS A 250 2.54 -4.72 12.31
N THR A 251 1.29 -5.11 12.48
CA THR A 251 0.66 -6.15 11.66
C THR A 251 0.10 -5.54 10.38
N VAL A 252 0.33 -6.20 9.25
CA VAL A 252 -0.31 -5.90 7.96
C VAL A 252 -1.20 -7.06 7.53
N ARG A 253 -2.24 -6.77 6.76
CA ARG A 253 -3.16 -7.75 6.16
C ARG A 253 -3.06 -7.65 4.64
N GLY A 254 -2.89 -8.79 3.97
CA GLY A 254 -2.96 -8.87 2.50
C GLY A 254 -4.35 -8.47 1.98
N LYS A 255 -4.45 -8.20 0.68
CA LYS A 255 -5.74 -7.96 0.00
C LYS A 255 -6.67 -9.17 0.11
N GLY A 256 -6.08 -10.37 0.04
CA GLY A 256 -6.79 -11.64 0.06
C GLY A 256 -7.56 -11.91 -1.23
N SER A 257 -8.41 -12.93 -1.21
CA SER A 257 -9.26 -13.32 -2.33
C SER A 257 -10.57 -13.90 -1.82
N VAL A 258 -11.64 -13.71 -2.59
CA VAL A 258 -12.86 -14.52 -2.43
C VAL A 258 -12.53 -15.96 -2.80
N VAL A 259 -13.03 -16.92 -2.00
CA VAL A 259 -12.76 -18.36 -2.15
C VAL A 259 -14.02 -19.17 -2.49
N ARG A 260 -14.98 -18.51 -3.14
CA ARG A 260 -16.17 -19.13 -3.73
C ARG A 260 -16.64 -18.32 -4.94
N PRO A 261 -17.30 -18.93 -5.93
CA PRO A 261 -17.75 -18.23 -7.12
C PRO A 261 -18.91 -17.24 -6.86
N SER A 262 -19.80 -17.53 -5.91
CA SER A 262 -20.99 -16.71 -5.63
C SER A 262 -21.44 -16.82 -4.17
N LEU A 263 -22.51 -16.11 -3.81
CA LEU A 263 -23.11 -16.23 -2.48
C LEU A 263 -23.85 -17.56 -2.31
N GLU A 264 -24.35 -18.13 -3.40
CA GLU A 264 -25.11 -19.37 -3.45
C GLU A 264 -24.21 -20.61 -3.42
N ASP A 265 -22.97 -20.49 -3.90
CA ASP A 265 -22.01 -21.59 -3.94
C ASP A 265 -21.34 -21.82 -2.57
N PRO A 266 -21.10 -23.09 -2.18
CA PRO A 266 -20.30 -23.40 -1.01
C PRO A 266 -18.81 -23.11 -1.26
N VAL A 267 -18.05 -22.94 -0.19
CA VAL A 267 -16.58 -22.95 -0.25
C VAL A 267 -16.12 -24.40 -0.35
N THR A 268 -15.43 -24.77 -1.42
CA THR A 268 -14.81 -26.10 -1.58
C THR A 268 -13.30 -26.05 -1.37
N LEU A 269 -12.68 -27.18 -1.02
CA LEU A 269 -11.23 -27.27 -0.83
C LEU A 269 -10.48 -26.94 -2.12
N GLU A 270 -11.00 -27.41 -3.26
CA GLU A 270 -10.41 -27.20 -4.59
C GLU A 270 -10.42 -25.73 -4.98
N TYR A 271 -11.48 -24.99 -4.62
CA TYR A 271 -11.54 -23.55 -4.87
C TYR A 271 -10.57 -22.78 -3.97
N VAL A 272 -10.45 -23.18 -2.70
CA VAL A 272 -9.44 -22.60 -1.80
C VAL A 272 -8.03 -22.84 -2.35
N GLN A 273 -7.73 -24.05 -2.82
CA GLN A 273 -6.43 -24.39 -3.40
C GLN A 273 -6.14 -23.54 -4.65
N SER A 274 -7.11 -23.40 -5.55
CA SER A 274 -6.92 -22.63 -6.80
C SER A 274 -6.75 -21.12 -6.54
N ALA A 275 -7.39 -20.59 -5.50
CA ALA A 275 -7.27 -19.20 -5.09
C ALA A 275 -6.09 -18.93 -4.13
N TRP A 276 -5.40 -19.96 -3.63
CA TRP A 276 -4.48 -19.83 -2.50
C TRP A 276 -3.34 -18.85 -2.74
N SER A 277 -2.79 -18.82 -3.96
CA SER A 277 -1.73 -17.86 -4.34
C SER A 277 -2.18 -16.40 -4.20
N LYS A 278 -3.46 -16.11 -4.45
CA LYS A 278 -4.05 -14.77 -4.25
C LYS A 278 -4.37 -14.52 -2.77
N VAL A 279 -4.77 -15.55 -2.02
CA VAL A 279 -5.05 -15.45 -0.57
C VAL A 279 -3.79 -15.04 0.18
N THR A 280 -2.63 -15.58 -0.19
CA THR A 280 -1.35 -15.33 0.49
C THR A 280 -0.51 -14.22 -0.14
N ASP A 281 -1.02 -13.54 -1.17
CA ASP A 281 -0.32 -12.41 -1.78
C ASP A 281 -0.30 -11.20 -0.84
N MET A 282 0.91 -10.71 -0.56
CA MET A 282 1.19 -9.58 0.33
C MET A 282 1.66 -8.33 -0.44
N SER A 283 1.68 -8.35 -1.78
CA SER A 283 2.12 -7.24 -2.62
C SER A 283 1.32 -5.96 -2.40
N GLU A 284 0.03 -6.10 -2.08
CA GLU A 284 -0.91 -5.01 -1.76
C GLU A 284 -1.27 -4.95 -0.26
N ALA A 285 -0.43 -5.48 0.64
CA ALA A 285 -0.74 -5.53 2.06
C ALA A 285 -0.90 -4.14 2.70
N LYS A 286 -1.85 -4.01 3.63
CA LYS A 286 -2.15 -2.76 4.35
C LYS A 286 -2.17 -2.97 5.85
N HIS A 287 -1.75 -1.97 6.59
CA HIS A 287 -2.00 -1.89 8.04
C HIS A 287 -3.45 -1.49 8.30
N LEU A 288 -4.07 -2.10 9.30
CA LEU A 288 -5.39 -1.73 9.80
C LEU A 288 -5.24 -1.18 11.22
N ASN A 289 -5.88 -0.05 11.50
CA ASN A 289 -5.71 0.64 12.78
C ASN A 289 -6.60 0.07 13.88
N ALA A 290 -7.73 -0.55 13.51
CA ALA A 290 -8.73 -1.04 14.45
C ALA A 290 -9.47 -2.28 13.94
N ILE A 291 -10.05 -3.03 14.86
CA ILE A 291 -10.89 -4.21 14.55
C ILE A 291 -12.10 -3.84 13.67
N ALA A 292 -12.66 -2.64 13.81
CA ALA A 292 -13.80 -2.17 13.03
C ALA A 292 -13.48 -2.08 11.52
N GLU A 293 -12.28 -1.63 11.15
CA GLU A 293 -11.83 -1.60 9.74
C GLU A 293 -11.75 -3.01 9.15
N ALA A 294 -11.22 -3.97 9.94
CA ALA A 294 -11.10 -5.36 9.53
C ALA A 294 -12.47 -6.02 9.29
N SER A 295 -13.46 -5.70 10.13
CA SER A 295 -14.84 -6.19 9.98
C SER A 295 -15.58 -5.49 8.84
N GLY A 296 -15.39 -4.18 8.67
CA GLY A 296 -16.06 -3.38 7.63
C GLY A 296 -15.72 -3.85 6.22
N SER A 297 -14.45 -4.20 5.95
CA SER A 297 -14.03 -4.69 4.63
C SER A 297 -14.73 -5.99 4.20
N LEU A 298 -15.21 -6.81 5.14
CA LEU A 298 -15.93 -8.04 4.77
C LEU A 298 -17.28 -7.74 4.13
N LEU A 299 -17.95 -6.66 4.54
CA LEU A 299 -19.23 -6.26 3.95
C LEU A 299 -19.04 -5.85 2.49
N GLU A 300 -18.02 -5.05 2.19
CA GLU A 300 -17.67 -4.64 0.82
C GLU A 300 -17.41 -5.84 -0.10
N VAL A 301 -16.67 -6.85 0.40
CA VAL A 301 -16.43 -8.10 -0.34
C VAL A 301 -17.75 -8.82 -0.65
N LEU A 302 -18.68 -8.88 0.32
CA LEU A 302 -19.97 -9.53 0.12
C LEU A 302 -20.89 -8.75 -0.83
N GLU A 303 -20.88 -7.41 -0.78
CA GLU A 303 -21.63 -6.56 -1.68
C GLU A 303 -21.14 -6.71 -3.13
N ASN A 304 -19.83 -6.70 -3.34
CA ASN A 304 -19.21 -6.93 -4.65
C ASN A 304 -19.54 -8.34 -5.19
N LEU A 305 -19.54 -9.37 -4.33
CA LEU A 305 -19.93 -10.71 -4.72
C LEU A 305 -21.43 -10.82 -5.03
N LYS A 306 -22.28 -10.05 -4.33
CA LYS A 306 -23.73 -10.02 -4.51
C LYS A 306 -24.16 -9.33 -5.81
N SER A 307 -23.45 -8.29 -6.25
CA SER A 307 -23.80 -7.56 -7.48
C SER A 307 -23.67 -8.40 -8.75
N GLY A 308 -23.12 -9.61 -8.66
CA GLY A 308 -23.24 -10.64 -9.70
C GLY A 308 -22.36 -10.41 -10.94
N ASP A 309 -21.33 -9.57 -10.84
CA ASP A 309 -20.43 -9.27 -11.96
C ASP A 309 -19.39 -10.39 -12.10
N LYS A 310 -19.85 -11.59 -12.47
CA LYS A 310 -19.07 -12.83 -12.60
C LYS A 310 -17.90 -12.72 -13.59
N ASP A 311 -17.94 -11.71 -14.45
CA ASP A 311 -16.97 -11.42 -15.51
C ASP A 311 -16.28 -10.06 -15.34
N ALA A 312 -16.51 -9.31 -14.27
CA ALA A 312 -15.79 -8.05 -14.05
C ALA A 312 -14.42 -8.29 -13.43
N VAL A 313 -13.40 -7.74 -14.08
CA VAL A 313 -12.04 -7.70 -13.57
C VAL A 313 -11.75 -6.30 -13.09
N GLU A 314 -11.13 -6.20 -11.92
CA GLU A 314 -10.73 -4.93 -11.34
C GLU A 314 -9.21 -4.88 -11.21
N ASP A 315 -8.62 -3.74 -11.56
CA ASP A 315 -7.21 -3.46 -11.34
C ASP A 315 -7.01 -2.01 -10.91
N SER A 316 -5.88 -1.73 -10.28
CA SER A 316 -5.53 -0.39 -9.84
C SER A 316 -4.40 0.21 -10.67
N PHE A 317 -4.52 1.49 -11.01
CA PHE A 317 -3.54 2.20 -11.84
C PHE A 317 -3.09 3.46 -11.10
N THR A 318 -1.82 3.49 -10.69
CA THR A 318 -1.22 4.65 -10.01
C THR A 318 -0.41 5.47 -10.99
N PHE A 319 -0.57 6.79 -10.94
CA PHE A 319 0.18 7.69 -11.81
C PHE A 319 0.46 9.03 -11.11
N GLY A 320 1.53 9.69 -11.55
CA GLY A 320 1.82 11.08 -11.24
C GLY A 320 2.39 11.81 -12.45
N ASN A 321 3.04 12.94 -12.19
CA ASN A 321 3.67 13.77 -13.21
C ASN A 321 4.62 12.99 -14.13
N ARG A 322 5.41 12.05 -13.60
CA ARG A 322 6.35 11.23 -14.35
C ARG A 322 5.65 10.44 -15.46
N GLU A 323 4.58 9.72 -15.13
CA GLU A 323 3.83 8.91 -16.09
C GLU A 323 3.13 9.78 -17.14
N LEU A 324 2.60 10.94 -16.73
CA LEU A 324 1.96 11.90 -17.63
C LEU A 324 2.94 12.48 -18.66
N ILE A 325 4.10 12.94 -18.21
CA ILE A 325 5.14 13.52 -19.07
C ILE A 325 5.72 12.45 -20.00
N LEU A 326 5.98 11.25 -19.47
CA LEU A 326 6.47 10.12 -20.26
C LEU A 326 5.50 9.74 -21.38
N TYR A 327 4.21 9.69 -21.08
CA TYR A 327 3.17 9.46 -22.09
C TYR A 327 3.14 10.57 -23.14
N ALA A 328 3.16 11.85 -22.71
CA ALA A 328 3.13 12.99 -23.62
C ALA A 328 4.31 12.97 -24.61
N LEU A 329 5.53 12.70 -24.13
CA LEU A 329 6.71 12.48 -24.98
C LEU A 329 6.52 11.25 -25.90
N GLY A 330 5.96 10.18 -25.36
CA GLY A 330 5.63 8.95 -26.10
C GLY A 330 4.66 9.17 -27.28
N ILE A 331 3.89 10.25 -27.29
CA ILE A 331 2.99 10.65 -28.39
C ILE A 331 3.44 11.94 -29.10
N GLY A 332 4.71 12.31 -28.94
CA GLY A 332 5.38 13.35 -29.72
C GLY A 332 5.20 14.78 -29.23
N ALA A 333 4.73 14.99 -27.99
CA ALA A 333 4.83 16.31 -27.36
C ALA A 333 6.30 16.74 -27.29
N SER A 334 6.58 18.01 -27.53
CA SER A 334 7.96 18.49 -27.63
C SER A 334 8.10 19.91 -27.09
N THR A 335 9.18 20.15 -26.36
CA THR A 335 9.58 21.49 -25.90
C THR A 335 9.84 22.49 -27.03
N LYS A 336 9.96 22.02 -28.29
CA LYS A 336 10.00 22.88 -29.47
C LYS A 336 8.67 23.62 -29.70
N ASN A 337 7.56 23.08 -29.21
CA ASN A 337 6.26 23.72 -29.23
C ASN A 337 6.03 24.37 -27.86
N GLY A 338 6.04 25.71 -27.78
CA GLY A 338 5.83 26.41 -26.51
C GLY A 338 4.55 26.01 -25.78
N ASN A 339 3.49 25.69 -26.53
CA ASN A 339 2.20 25.24 -25.98
C ASN A 339 2.19 23.79 -25.47
N ASP A 340 3.26 23.01 -25.65
CA ASP A 340 3.36 21.64 -25.12
C ASP A 340 3.98 21.64 -23.70
N MET A 341 4.51 22.77 -23.20
CA MET A 341 5.13 22.84 -21.86
C MET A 341 4.17 22.42 -20.73
N ARG A 342 2.88 22.76 -20.85
CA ARG A 342 1.81 22.30 -19.96
C ARG A 342 1.62 20.78 -19.88
N PHE A 343 2.19 20.02 -20.81
CA PHE A 343 2.16 18.56 -20.80
C PHE A 343 3.50 17.94 -20.39
N LEU A 344 4.55 18.76 -20.26
CA LEU A 344 5.94 18.33 -20.14
C LEU A 344 6.65 18.83 -18.88
N TYR A 345 6.03 19.76 -18.14
CA TYR A 345 6.62 20.34 -16.93
C TYR A 345 5.58 20.45 -15.82
N GLU A 346 5.80 19.71 -14.73
CA GLU A 346 4.88 19.59 -13.61
C GLU A 346 4.64 20.88 -12.82
N ASN A 347 5.51 21.89 -12.96
CA ASN A 347 5.32 23.20 -12.33
C ASN A 347 4.82 24.28 -13.33
N ASP A 348 4.47 23.88 -14.55
CA ASP A 348 3.71 24.76 -15.44
C ASP A 348 2.35 25.07 -14.80
N VAL A 349 1.90 26.32 -14.86
CA VAL A 349 0.63 26.74 -14.23
C VAL A 349 -0.59 26.03 -14.81
N ASP A 350 -0.49 25.59 -16.07
CA ASP A 350 -1.52 24.85 -16.78
C ASP A 350 -1.21 23.34 -16.83
N PHE A 351 -0.31 22.83 -15.97
CA PHE A 351 0.11 21.43 -16.04
C PHE A 351 -1.10 20.49 -16.01
N SER A 352 -1.26 19.73 -17.08
CA SER A 352 -2.42 18.88 -17.29
C SER A 352 -2.05 17.63 -18.08
N PRO A 353 -2.80 16.53 -17.92
CA PRO A 353 -2.62 15.36 -18.76
C PRO A 353 -3.12 15.63 -20.19
N ILE A 354 -2.48 15.03 -21.19
CA ILE A 354 -3.14 14.85 -22.49
C ILE A 354 -4.24 13.78 -22.28
N PRO A 355 -5.53 14.07 -22.54
CA PRO A 355 -6.64 13.22 -22.10
C PRO A 355 -6.57 11.75 -22.56
N SER A 356 -5.95 11.50 -23.71
CA SER A 356 -5.76 10.13 -24.23
C SER A 356 -4.86 9.26 -23.34
N PHE A 357 -4.12 9.83 -22.38
CA PHE A 357 -3.41 9.08 -21.33
C PHE A 357 -4.34 8.11 -20.60
N PHE A 358 -5.59 8.53 -20.35
CA PHE A 358 -6.56 7.75 -19.59
C PHE A 358 -7.16 6.57 -20.38
N VAL A 359 -6.65 6.27 -21.58
CA VAL A 359 -6.87 4.98 -22.22
C VAL A 359 -6.13 3.85 -21.50
N LEU A 360 -4.99 4.16 -20.86
CA LEU A 360 -4.06 3.18 -20.30
C LEU A 360 -4.67 2.31 -19.18
N PRO A 361 -5.42 2.84 -18.19
CA PRO A 361 -6.00 2.00 -17.14
C PRO A 361 -6.93 0.91 -17.70
N GLY A 362 -7.82 1.27 -18.62
CA GLY A 362 -8.71 0.32 -19.29
C GLY A 362 -7.94 -0.67 -20.17
N LEU A 363 -6.93 -0.20 -20.92
CA LEU A 363 -6.06 -1.07 -21.71
C LEU A 363 -5.37 -2.12 -20.83
N MET A 364 -4.80 -1.71 -19.69
CA MET A 364 -4.10 -2.61 -18.77
C MET A 364 -5.04 -3.66 -18.22
N VAL A 365 -6.24 -3.29 -17.74
CA VAL A 365 -7.26 -4.26 -17.28
C VAL A 365 -7.60 -5.27 -18.38
N THR A 366 -7.83 -4.81 -19.62
CA THR A 366 -8.16 -5.71 -20.73
C THR A 366 -7.00 -6.65 -21.10
N MET A 367 -5.75 -6.18 -21.01
CA MET A 367 -4.56 -6.96 -21.40
C MET A 367 -4.03 -7.88 -20.29
N SER A 368 -4.15 -7.49 -19.02
CA SER A 368 -3.65 -8.25 -17.88
C SER A 368 -4.63 -9.33 -17.40
N SER A 369 -5.85 -9.34 -17.94
CA SER A 369 -6.92 -10.22 -17.52
C SER A 369 -7.34 -11.21 -18.61
N PRO A 370 -7.98 -12.33 -18.24
CA PRO A 370 -8.49 -13.30 -19.21
C PRO A 370 -9.82 -12.87 -19.85
N LEU A 371 -10.23 -11.59 -19.76
CA LEU A 371 -11.52 -11.09 -20.28
C LEU A 371 -11.72 -11.48 -21.76
N VAL A 372 -10.73 -11.21 -22.60
CA VAL A 372 -10.83 -11.47 -24.04
C VAL A 372 -10.78 -12.96 -24.35
N SER A 373 -9.91 -13.71 -23.67
CA SER A 373 -9.77 -15.16 -23.89
C SER A 373 -11.00 -15.93 -23.42
N ASN A 374 -11.57 -15.57 -22.27
CA ASN A 374 -12.75 -16.23 -21.69
C ASN A 374 -14.03 -15.92 -22.47
N ALA A 375 -14.08 -14.79 -23.16
CA ALA A 375 -15.20 -14.43 -24.02
C ALA A 375 -15.34 -15.34 -25.25
N LEU A 376 -14.29 -16.10 -25.59
CA LEU A 376 -14.22 -16.88 -26.81
C LEU A 376 -14.40 -18.38 -26.54
N PRO A 377 -15.24 -19.09 -27.31
CA PRO A 377 -15.58 -20.48 -27.05
C PRO A 377 -14.42 -21.48 -27.22
N ASN A 378 -13.34 -21.11 -27.92
CA ASN A 378 -12.21 -22.01 -28.25
C ASN A 378 -10.85 -21.58 -27.64
N SER A 379 -10.84 -20.63 -26.70
CA SER A 379 -9.64 -20.21 -25.92
C SER A 379 -8.37 -19.83 -26.69
N GLY A 380 -8.49 -19.48 -27.98
CA GLY A 380 -7.35 -19.29 -28.88
C GLY A 380 -6.77 -17.87 -28.94
N ALA A 381 -7.01 -17.00 -27.95
CA ALA A 381 -6.52 -15.62 -27.98
C ALA A 381 -5.18 -15.51 -27.25
N ASP A 382 -4.13 -15.10 -27.96
CA ASP A 382 -2.81 -14.80 -27.40
C ASP A 382 -2.21 -13.53 -28.04
N LEU A 383 -1.06 -13.09 -27.52
CA LEU A 383 -0.43 -11.85 -27.98
C LEU A 383 -0.03 -11.85 -29.46
N SER A 384 0.07 -13.03 -30.10
CA SER A 384 0.47 -13.14 -31.51
C SER A 384 -0.69 -12.92 -32.48
N ASN A 385 -1.95 -13.12 -32.05
CA ASN A 385 -3.14 -13.05 -32.90
C ASN A 385 -4.21 -12.03 -32.45
N ILE A 386 -3.92 -11.29 -31.38
CA ILE A 386 -4.73 -10.15 -30.91
C ILE A 386 -4.33 -8.88 -31.65
N LEU A 387 -5.31 -8.27 -32.33
CA LEU A 387 -5.18 -6.97 -32.95
C LEU A 387 -6.13 -5.97 -32.28
N HIS A 388 -5.60 -4.84 -31.83
CA HIS A 388 -6.42 -3.74 -31.34
C HIS A 388 -7.10 -3.06 -32.54
N GLY A 389 -8.40 -3.27 -32.72
CA GLY A 389 -9.13 -2.83 -33.91
C GLY A 389 -9.76 -1.45 -33.77
N GLU A 390 -10.45 -1.19 -32.67
CA GLU A 390 -11.11 0.10 -32.42
C GLU A 390 -10.94 0.54 -30.96
N GLN A 391 -10.90 1.85 -30.74
CA GLN A 391 -10.82 2.45 -29.42
C GLN A 391 -11.82 3.59 -29.29
N TYR A 392 -12.56 3.61 -28.19
CA TYR A 392 -13.35 4.73 -27.70
C TYR A 392 -12.87 5.13 -26.30
N LEU A 393 -12.76 6.42 -26.05
CA LEU A 393 -12.44 6.98 -24.74
C LEU A 393 -13.32 8.20 -24.50
N GLU A 394 -13.94 8.27 -23.33
CA GLU A 394 -14.74 9.41 -22.89
C GLU A 394 -14.27 9.88 -21.51
N ILE A 395 -14.08 11.19 -21.40
CA ILE A 395 -13.83 11.88 -20.14
C ILE A 395 -15.17 12.36 -19.61
N VAL A 396 -15.56 11.90 -18.42
CA VAL A 396 -16.85 12.23 -17.83
C VAL A 396 -16.77 13.36 -16.80
N ASP A 397 -15.59 13.55 -16.20
CA ASP A 397 -15.34 14.53 -15.14
C ASP A 397 -13.91 15.09 -15.29
N ASP A 398 -13.53 16.05 -14.46
CA ASP A 398 -12.23 16.70 -14.49
C ASP A 398 -11.10 15.73 -14.11
N LEU A 399 -10.04 15.75 -14.93
CA LEU A 399 -8.93 14.82 -14.84
C LEU A 399 -7.88 15.28 -13.82
N PRO A 400 -7.48 14.42 -12.87
CA PRO A 400 -6.39 14.74 -11.95
C PRO A 400 -5.02 14.60 -12.62
N THR A 401 -4.01 15.25 -12.05
CA THR A 401 -2.60 15.18 -12.48
C THR A 401 -1.78 14.10 -11.74
N SER A 402 -2.37 13.49 -10.71
CA SER A 402 -1.83 12.33 -10.00
C SER A 402 -2.95 11.61 -9.26
N GLY A 403 -2.75 10.33 -8.95
CA GLY A 403 -3.63 9.58 -8.06
C GLY A 403 -3.57 8.09 -8.32
N LYS A 404 -4.40 7.35 -7.57
CA LYS A 404 -4.65 5.93 -7.79
C LYS A 404 -6.06 5.74 -8.32
N LEU A 405 -6.18 5.15 -9.50
CA LEU A 405 -7.46 4.84 -10.12
C LEU A 405 -7.83 3.38 -9.86
N LEU A 406 -9.09 3.11 -9.52
CA LEU A 406 -9.67 1.78 -9.60
C LEU A 406 -10.36 1.66 -10.95
N THR A 407 -10.02 0.65 -11.75
CA THR A 407 -10.65 0.41 -13.05
C THR A 407 -11.37 -0.93 -13.04
N LYS A 408 -12.66 -0.90 -13.41
CA LYS A 408 -13.50 -2.09 -13.55
C LYS A 408 -13.72 -2.35 -15.03
N GLY A 409 -13.40 -3.56 -15.51
CA GLY A 409 -13.53 -3.96 -16.90
C GLY A 409 -14.39 -5.20 -17.07
N LYS A 410 -15.18 -5.25 -18.14
CA LYS A 410 -16.01 -6.41 -18.49
C LYS A 410 -16.13 -6.60 -20.00
N VAL A 411 -16.50 -7.81 -20.41
CA VAL A 411 -16.91 -8.08 -21.80
C VAL A 411 -18.26 -7.40 -22.04
N PHE A 412 -18.32 -6.53 -23.05
CA PHE A 412 -19.54 -5.83 -23.44
C PHE A 412 -20.22 -6.52 -24.63
N ASP A 413 -19.44 -6.97 -25.61
CA ASP A 413 -19.98 -7.65 -26.78
C ASP A 413 -18.99 -8.66 -27.39
N VAL A 414 -19.51 -9.68 -28.08
CA VAL A 414 -18.72 -10.65 -28.86
C VAL A 414 -19.38 -10.88 -30.21
N MET A 415 -18.60 -10.71 -31.28
CA MET A 415 -19.06 -10.87 -32.66
C MET A 415 -18.21 -11.88 -33.43
N ASP A 416 -18.86 -12.62 -34.32
CA ASP A 416 -18.23 -13.50 -35.29
C ASP A 416 -18.07 -12.77 -36.64
N LYS A 417 -16.83 -12.64 -37.12
CA LYS A 417 -16.49 -12.00 -38.39
C LYS A 417 -15.92 -13.00 -39.41
N GLY A 418 -16.23 -14.29 -39.26
CA GLY A 418 -15.80 -15.36 -40.16
C GLY A 418 -14.37 -15.78 -39.87
N SER A 419 -13.38 -15.08 -40.43
CA SER A 419 -11.96 -15.42 -40.21
C SER A 419 -11.40 -15.00 -38.85
N GLY A 420 -12.21 -14.37 -38.00
CA GLY A 420 -11.83 -13.95 -36.65
C GLY A 420 -13.04 -13.53 -35.82
N ALA A 421 -12.81 -13.25 -34.54
CA ALA A 421 -13.82 -12.73 -33.62
C ALA A 421 -13.51 -11.28 -33.25
N VAL A 422 -14.54 -10.49 -32.92
CA VAL A 422 -14.37 -9.18 -32.26
C VAL A 422 -14.92 -9.29 -30.85
N VAL A 423 -14.07 -9.04 -29.86
CA VAL A 423 -14.47 -8.89 -28.46
C VAL A 423 -14.46 -7.41 -28.13
N VAL A 424 -15.62 -6.85 -27.78
CA VAL A 424 -15.76 -5.50 -27.28
C VAL A 424 -15.70 -5.56 -25.76
N THR A 425 -14.76 -4.85 -25.15
CA THR A 425 -14.70 -4.69 -23.70
C THR A 425 -15.09 -3.28 -23.32
N SER A 426 -15.68 -3.11 -22.14
CA SER A 426 -16.00 -1.82 -21.55
C SER A 426 -15.33 -1.71 -20.19
N CYS A 427 -14.64 -0.59 -19.96
CA CYS A 427 -14.03 -0.28 -18.67
C CYS A 427 -14.48 1.08 -18.15
N GLU A 428 -14.58 1.19 -16.83
CA GLU A 428 -14.87 2.41 -16.10
C GLU A 428 -13.78 2.64 -15.05
N SER A 429 -13.20 3.83 -15.02
CA SER A 429 -12.13 4.20 -14.07
C SER A 429 -12.61 5.26 -13.07
N PHE A 430 -12.36 5.00 -11.79
CA PHE A 430 -12.79 5.79 -10.64
C PHE A 430 -11.59 6.32 -9.87
N ASP A 431 -11.68 7.51 -9.28
CA ASP A 431 -10.69 7.98 -8.30
C ASP A 431 -10.86 7.31 -6.93
N GLU A 432 -9.97 7.64 -5.99
CA GLU A 432 -9.96 7.06 -4.63
C GLU A 432 -11.22 7.40 -3.81
N ASN A 433 -12.01 8.40 -4.23
CA ASN A 433 -13.27 8.76 -3.61
C ASN A 433 -14.48 8.11 -4.30
N GLY A 434 -14.24 7.26 -5.31
CA GLY A 434 -15.29 6.57 -6.08
C GLY A 434 -15.93 7.43 -7.16
N ARG A 435 -15.36 8.59 -7.52
CA ARG A 435 -15.88 9.43 -8.62
C ARG A 435 -15.46 8.84 -9.96
N LEU A 436 -16.43 8.61 -10.84
CA LEU A 436 -16.17 8.13 -12.20
C LEU A 436 -15.48 9.23 -13.02
N LEU A 437 -14.33 8.92 -13.61
CA LEU A 437 -13.56 9.88 -14.42
C LEU A 437 -13.58 9.54 -15.92
N VAL A 438 -13.56 8.24 -16.23
CA VAL A 438 -13.27 7.76 -17.58
C VAL A 438 -14.16 6.58 -17.94
N LYS A 439 -14.70 6.60 -19.16
CA LYS A 439 -15.30 5.42 -19.80
C LYS A 439 -14.46 5.02 -21.01
N ASN A 440 -14.17 3.74 -21.12
CA ASN A 440 -13.38 3.16 -22.20
C ASN A 440 -14.18 2.04 -22.86
N GLN A 441 -14.15 1.98 -24.19
CA GLN A 441 -14.60 0.81 -24.94
C GLN A 441 -13.56 0.45 -26.00
N SER A 442 -13.02 -0.76 -25.93
CA SER A 442 -12.05 -1.28 -26.90
C SER A 442 -12.65 -2.43 -27.67
N ALA A 443 -12.35 -2.52 -28.97
CA ALA A 443 -12.73 -3.65 -29.80
C ALA A 443 -11.46 -4.39 -30.23
N ILE A 444 -11.30 -5.60 -29.71
CA ILE A 444 -10.16 -6.47 -29.98
C ILE A 444 -10.56 -7.49 -31.03
N PHE A 445 -9.83 -7.53 -32.14
CA PHE A 445 -9.99 -8.54 -33.18
C PHE A 445 -9.02 -9.71 -32.93
N VAL A 446 -9.56 -10.90 -32.75
CA VAL A 446 -8.78 -12.12 -32.54
C VAL A 446 -8.79 -12.94 -33.83
N VAL A 447 -7.65 -12.96 -34.51
CA VAL A 447 -7.47 -13.65 -35.80
C VAL A 447 -7.63 -15.16 -35.60
N GLY A 448 -8.40 -15.82 -36.45
CA GLY A 448 -8.64 -17.27 -36.40
C GLY A 448 -9.72 -17.72 -35.41
N ALA A 449 -10.20 -16.84 -34.53
CA ALA A 449 -11.21 -17.18 -33.52
C ALA A 449 -12.68 -17.05 -34.00
N GLY A 450 -12.92 -16.93 -35.32
CA GLY A 450 -14.27 -16.83 -35.89
C GLY A 450 -14.90 -18.18 -36.24
N ASN A 451 -15.99 -18.15 -37.01
CA ASN A 451 -16.78 -19.33 -37.42
C ASN A 451 -17.40 -20.14 -36.26
N PHE A 452 -17.65 -19.50 -35.13
CA PHE A 452 -18.33 -20.10 -33.98
C PHE A 452 -19.86 -19.88 -34.00
N GLY A 453 -20.39 -19.28 -35.07
CA GLY A 453 -21.83 -19.07 -35.25
C GLY A 453 -22.38 -17.89 -34.44
N GLY A 454 -21.50 -16.98 -34.00
CA GLY A 454 -21.89 -15.78 -33.27
C GLY A 454 -22.58 -14.73 -34.15
N LYS A 455 -23.11 -13.68 -33.52
CA LYS A 455 -23.71 -12.56 -34.24
C LYS A 455 -22.66 -11.77 -35.03
N LYS A 456 -23.07 -11.21 -36.16
CA LYS A 456 -22.18 -10.44 -37.06
C LYS A 456 -22.23 -8.93 -36.85
N VAL A 457 -23.26 -8.44 -36.17
CA VAL A 457 -23.56 -7.00 -35.99
C VAL A 457 -23.47 -6.68 -34.49
N PRO A 458 -22.89 -5.54 -34.11
CA PRO A 458 -22.77 -5.15 -32.71
C PRO A 458 -24.14 -4.89 -32.07
N ILE A 459 -24.22 -5.07 -30.76
CA ILE A 459 -25.40 -4.67 -29.97
C ILE A 459 -25.49 -3.15 -29.77
N ALA A 460 -26.66 -2.69 -29.32
CA ALA A 460 -26.83 -1.31 -28.87
C ALA A 460 -25.85 -0.98 -27.74
N GLY A 461 -25.22 0.20 -27.81
CA GLY A 461 -24.21 0.66 -26.85
C GLY A 461 -22.76 0.44 -27.29
N VAL A 462 -22.50 -0.34 -28.35
CA VAL A 462 -21.19 -0.28 -29.03
C VAL A 462 -21.09 1.05 -29.78
N VAL A 463 -20.08 1.86 -29.45
CA VAL A 463 -19.95 3.22 -29.99
C VAL A 463 -19.57 3.17 -31.47
N PRO A 464 -20.39 3.72 -32.38
CA PRO A 464 -20.15 3.61 -33.82
C PRO A 464 -19.02 4.54 -34.28
N LEU A 465 -18.38 4.14 -35.37
CA LEU A 465 -17.48 5.00 -36.15
C LEU A 465 -18.28 6.08 -36.89
N ALA A 466 -17.60 7.16 -37.28
CA ALA A 466 -18.20 8.21 -38.11
C ALA A 466 -17.36 8.41 -39.38
N ALA A 467 -18.01 8.34 -40.55
CA ALA A 467 -17.33 8.60 -41.81
C ALA A 467 -16.78 10.04 -41.85
N ALA A 468 -15.65 10.23 -42.54
CA ALA A 468 -15.14 11.58 -42.80
C ALA A 468 -16.10 12.32 -43.77
N PRO A 469 -16.30 13.64 -43.60
CA PRO A 469 -17.10 14.42 -44.53
C PRO A 469 -16.57 14.33 -45.96
N SER A 470 -17.47 14.21 -46.95
CA SER A 470 -17.15 14.11 -48.37
C SER A 470 -16.74 15.46 -48.99
N ARG A 471 -15.75 16.14 -48.38
CA ARG A 471 -15.16 17.41 -48.82
C ARG A 471 -13.68 17.49 -48.42
N ALA A 472 -12.95 18.48 -48.90
CA ALA A 472 -11.57 18.72 -48.47
C ALA A 472 -11.48 18.98 -46.95
N PRO A 473 -10.40 18.54 -46.27
CA PRO A 473 -10.19 18.81 -44.85
C PRO A 473 -10.04 20.31 -44.59
N ASP A 474 -10.56 20.77 -43.45
CA ASP A 474 -10.42 22.16 -43.00
C ASP A 474 -8.99 22.47 -42.57
N SER A 475 -8.26 21.46 -42.09
CA SER A 475 -6.88 21.58 -41.66
C SER A 475 -6.16 20.24 -41.77
N SER A 476 -4.86 20.29 -42.04
CA SER A 476 -3.97 19.13 -41.94
C SER A 476 -2.74 19.48 -41.11
N ILE A 477 -2.31 18.58 -40.22
CA ILE A 477 -1.06 18.71 -39.45
C ILE A 477 -0.18 17.50 -39.74
N GLN A 478 1.13 17.72 -39.85
CA GLN A 478 2.10 16.64 -40.03
C GLN A 478 3.01 16.51 -38.81
N TYR A 479 3.27 15.27 -38.40
CA TYR A 479 4.24 14.94 -37.37
C TYR A 479 5.14 13.81 -37.86
N LYS A 480 6.46 14.03 -37.84
CA LYS A 480 7.43 12.97 -38.03
C LYS A 480 7.63 12.24 -36.71
N THR A 481 7.36 10.94 -36.69
CA THR A 481 7.64 10.10 -35.51
C THR A 481 9.15 9.84 -35.39
N ASN A 482 9.65 9.59 -34.18
CA ASN A 482 11.02 9.13 -33.98
C ASN A 482 11.15 7.64 -34.39
N GLU A 483 12.33 7.18 -34.80
CA GLU A 483 12.63 5.76 -34.96
C GLU A 483 12.43 5.00 -33.63
N ASP A 484 12.71 5.63 -32.50
CA ASP A 484 12.52 5.08 -31.16
C ASP A 484 11.10 5.29 -30.59
N GLN A 485 10.14 5.77 -31.40
CA GLN A 485 8.83 6.19 -30.88
C GLN A 485 8.08 5.06 -30.17
N ALA A 486 8.13 3.84 -30.71
CA ALA A 486 7.50 2.67 -30.09
C ALA A 486 8.24 2.24 -28.81
N ALA A 487 9.58 2.35 -28.81
CA ALA A 487 10.41 2.03 -27.65
C ALA A 487 10.17 3.00 -26.48
N LEU A 488 9.84 4.26 -26.78
CA LEU A 488 9.44 5.25 -25.78
C LEU A 488 7.99 5.05 -25.33
N TYR A 489 7.05 4.93 -26.27
CA TYR A 489 5.62 4.85 -25.95
C TYR A 489 5.27 3.63 -25.07
N ARG A 490 5.89 2.47 -25.33
CA ARG A 490 5.67 1.24 -24.54
C ARG A 490 5.94 1.42 -23.04
N LEU A 491 6.81 2.36 -22.66
CA LEU A 491 7.10 2.65 -21.24
C LEU A 491 5.89 3.23 -20.49
N SER A 492 4.84 3.65 -21.21
CA SER A 492 3.56 4.07 -20.63
C SER A 492 2.67 2.89 -20.22
N GLY A 493 3.00 1.65 -20.59
CA GLY A 493 2.33 0.45 -20.07
C GLY A 493 2.16 -0.69 -21.08
N ASP A 494 2.02 -0.41 -22.38
CA ASP A 494 1.84 -1.46 -23.40
C ASP A 494 3.18 -2.09 -23.81
N LEU A 495 3.54 -3.16 -23.11
CA LEU A 495 4.81 -3.87 -23.27
C LEU A 495 4.79 -4.96 -24.35
N ASN A 496 3.76 -5.05 -25.20
CA ASN A 496 3.66 -6.10 -26.22
C ASN A 496 4.94 -6.16 -27.10
N PRO A 497 5.62 -7.33 -27.18
CA PRO A 497 6.87 -7.46 -27.92
C PRO A 497 6.77 -7.13 -29.42
N LEU A 498 5.57 -7.22 -30.01
CA LEU A 498 5.26 -6.77 -31.38
C LEU A 498 5.85 -5.40 -31.73
N HIS A 499 5.94 -4.50 -30.76
CA HIS A 499 6.33 -3.12 -30.96
C HIS A 499 7.83 -2.85 -30.81
N ILE A 500 8.64 -3.87 -30.50
CA ILE A 500 10.09 -3.69 -30.31
C ILE A 500 10.95 -4.87 -30.78
N ASP A 501 10.46 -6.11 -30.68
CA ASP A 501 11.22 -7.30 -31.06
C ASP A 501 10.91 -7.71 -32.52
N PRO A 502 11.89 -7.67 -33.44
CA PRO A 502 11.70 -8.10 -34.82
C PRO A 502 11.28 -9.57 -34.98
N ASN A 503 11.69 -10.46 -34.07
CA ASN A 503 11.28 -11.87 -34.14
C ASN A 503 9.79 -12.01 -33.86
N PHE A 504 9.32 -11.41 -32.76
CA PHE A 504 7.91 -11.43 -32.40
C PHE A 504 7.04 -10.72 -33.44
N ALA A 505 7.47 -9.56 -33.96
CA ALA A 505 6.76 -8.86 -35.02
C ALA A 505 6.51 -9.75 -36.25
N ARG A 506 7.52 -10.55 -36.67
CA ARG A 506 7.39 -11.52 -37.77
C ARG A 506 6.42 -12.66 -37.44
N LEU A 507 6.45 -13.17 -36.21
CA LEU A 507 5.48 -14.18 -35.76
C LEU A 507 4.04 -13.65 -35.82
N SER A 508 3.85 -12.38 -35.50
CA SER A 508 2.56 -11.66 -35.60
C SER A 508 2.23 -11.17 -37.02
N GLY A 509 2.97 -11.58 -38.05
CA GLY A 509 2.67 -11.26 -39.46
C GLY A 509 3.17 -9.91 -39.96
N PHE A 510 4.04 -9.21 -39.21
CA PHE A 510 4.65 -7.94 -39.61
C PHE A 510 6.13 -8.10 -39.98
N LYS A 511 6.58 -7.40 -41.03
CA LYS A 511 7.99 -7.49 -41.46
C LYS A 511 8.97 -6.91 -40.45
N THR A 512 8.56 -5.88 -39.73
CA THR A 512 9.32 -5.13 -38.73
C THR A 512 8.38 -4.72 -37.59
N PRO A 513 8.92 -4.38 -36.41
CA PRO A 513 8.11 -3.80 -35.34
C PRO A 513 7.32 -2.58 -35.83
N ILE A 514 6.06 -2.51 -35.41
CA ILE A 514 5.15 -1.42 -35.77
C ILE A 514 4.93 -0.51 -34.57
N LEU A 515 4.57 0.75 -34.81
CA LEU A 515 4.14 1.67 -33.77
C LEU A 515 2.77 1.26 -33.23
N HIS A 516 2.55 1.42 -31.92
CA HIS A 516 1.24 1.19 -31.31
C HIS A 516 0.15 2.04 -31.97
N GLY A 517 -1.01 1.45 -32.27
CA GLY A 517 -2.16 2.20 -32.79
C GLY A 517 -2.55 3.35 -31.85
N LEU A 518 -2.53 3.11 -30.53
CA LEU A 518 -2.80 4.12 -29.52
C LEU A 518 -1.77 5.25 -29.45
N CYS A 519 -0.51 5.01 -29.87
CA CYS A 519 0.46 6.08 -30.04
C CYS A 519 0.05 6.99 -31.21
N SER A 520 -0.30 6.40 -32.35
CA SER A 520 -0.80 7.14 -33.53
C SER A 520 -2.10 7.91 -33.21
N LEU A 521 -2.96 7.34 -32.36
CA LEU A 521 -4.12 8.03 -31.80
C LEU A 521 -3.70 9.25 -30.98
N GLY A 522 -2.72 9.12 -30.08
CA GLY A 522 -2.21 10.23 -29.28
C GLY A 522 -1.69 11.40 -30.13
N TYR A 523 -0.92 11.10 -31.20
CA TYR A 523 -0.51 12.11 -32.19
C TYR A 523 -1.72 12.82 -32.83
N SER A 524 -2.78 12.07 -33.12
CA SER A 524 -3.99 12.59 -33.76
C SER A 524 -4.82 13.45 -32.81
N VAL A 525 -4.97 13.03 -31.55
CA VAL A 525 -5.63 13.83 -30.50
C VAL A 525 -4.86 15.12 -30.25
N ARG A 526 -3.52 15.07 -30.22
CA ARG A 526 -2.69 16.29 -30.12
C ARG A 526 -2.91 17.25 -31.29
N ALA A 527 -2.99 16.75 -32.52
CA ALA A 527 -3.31 17.60 -33.68
C ALA A 527 -4.66 18.31 -33.50
N VAL A 528 -5.69 17.60 -33.05
CA VAL A 528 -7.02 18.17 -32.80
C VAL A 528 -6.97 19.19 -31.67
N LEU A 529 -6.35 18.88 -30.54
CA LEU A 529 -6.26 19.79 -29.38
C LEU A 529 -5.50 21.06 -29.74
N SER A 530 -4.38 20.93 -30.43
CA SER A 530 -3.57 22.07 -30.88
C SER A 530 -4.36 22.96 -31.83
N LYS A 531 -5.11 22.36 -32.77
CA LYS A 531 -5.83 23.12 -33.79
C LYS A 531 -7.14 23.74 -33.31
N TYR A 532 -7.91 23.02 -32.50
CA TYR A 532 -9.31 23.35 -32.20
C TYR A 532 -9.61 23.59 -30.72
N ALA A 533 -8.67 23.31 -29.82
CA ALA A 533 -8.84 23.48 -28.37
C ALA A 533 -7.74 24.33 -27.71
N ASN A 534 -6.83 24.95 -28.49
CA ASN A 534 -5.69 25.71 -27.97
C ASN A 534 -4.87 24.90 -26.92
N ASN A 535 -4.68 23.60 -27.17
CA ASN A 535 -4.07 22.65 -26.22
C ASN A 535 -4.75 22.62 -24.83
N ASN A 536 -6.02 23.03 -24.69
CA ASN A 536 -6.74 22.93 -23.43
C ASN A 536 -7.38 21.53 -23.29
N SER A 537 -6.78 20.69 -22.46
CA SER A 537 -7.25 19.33 -22.17
C SER A 537 -8.68 19.28 -21.60
N ALA A 538 -9.11 20.30 -20.86
CA ALA A 538 -10.44 20.33 -20.24
C ALA A 538 -11.57 20.40 -21.27
N LEU A 539 -11.28 20.86 -22.50
CA LEU A 539 -12.24 20.89 -23.61
C LEU A 539 -12.38 19.55 -24.32
N PHE A 540 -11.53 18.57 -24.06
CA PHE A 540 -11.71 17.23 -24.62
C PHE A 540 -12.90 16.54 -23.96
N LYS A 541 -13.79 15.93 -24.76
CA LYS A 541 -14.91 15.12 -24.27
C LYS A 541 -14.72 13.63 -24.58
N ALA A 542 -14.51 13.29 -25.85
CA ALA A 542 -14.36 11.90 -26.26
C ALA A 542 -13.54 11.75 -27.53
N VAL A 543 -13.02 10.54 -27.78
CA VAL A 543 -12.44 10.13 -29.06
C VAL A 543 -12.91 8.74 -29.45
N LYS A 544 -13.17 8.51 -30.74
CA LYS A 544 -13.44 7.19 -31.33
C LYS A 544 -12.56 7.01 -32.55
N VAL A 545 -11.95 5.83 -32.71
CA VAL A 545 -11.13 5.47 -33.87
C VAL A 545 -11.27 4.01 -34.29
N ARG A 546 -10.98 3.75 -35.56
CA ARG A 546 -10.55 2.44 -36.06
C ARG A 546 -9.09 2.50 -36.49
N PHE A 547 -8.29 1.53 -36.06
CA PHE A 547 -6.94 1.31 -36.56
C PHE A 547 -7.01 0.49 -37.84
N SER A 548 -6.69 1.12 -38.98
CA SER A 548 -6.89 0.54 -40.32
C SER A 548 -5.59 0.12 -41.01
N GLY A 549 -4.43 0.39 -40.41
CA GLY A 549 -3.14 -0.03 -40.96
C GLY A 549 -1.98 0.21 -40.01
N PRO A 550 -0.86 -0.51 -40.20
CA PRO A 550 0.34 -0.35 -39.37
C PRO A 550 1.11 0.92 -39.74
N VAL A 551 1.70 1.56 -38.72
CA VAL A 551 2.67 2.66 -38.86
C VAL A 551 4.04 2.11 -38.47
N LEU A 552 5.09 2.46 -39.21
CA LEU A 552 6.47 2.17 -38.80
C LEU A 552 7.04 3.39 -38.07
N PRO A 553 7.71 3.23 -36.92
CA PRO A 553 8.46 4.31 -36.29
C PRO A 553 9.44 4.97 -37.28
N GLY A 554 9.54 6.29 -37.25
CA GLY A 554 10.30 7.12 -38.19
C GLY A 554 9.47 7.69 -39.36
N GLN A 555 8.29 7.13 -39.64
CA GLN A 555 7.38 7.63 -40.68
C GLN A 555 6.68 8.92 -40.25
N THR A 556 6.19 9.65 -41.26
CA THR A 556 5.49 10.92 -41.09
C THR A 556 3.98 10.70 -41.14
N LEU A 557 3.31 11.06 -40.04
CA LEU A 557 1.86 11.05 -39.93
C LEU A 557 1.30 12.38 -40.45
N LYS A 558 0.28 12.32 -41.31
CA LYS A 558 -0.55 13.47 -41.70
C LYS A 558 -1.96 13.27 -41.17
N ILE A 559 -2.41 14.20 -40.34
CA ILE A 559 -3.73 14.18 -39.71
C ILE A 559 -4.61 15.20 -40.41
N ASP A 560 -5.54 14.71 -41.22
CA ASP A 560 -6.57 15.53 -41.88
C ASP A 560 -7.77 15.68 -40.95
N MET A 561 -8.30 16.89 -40.78
CA MET A 561 -9.36 17.21 -39.83
C MET A 561 -10.49 18.02 -40.46
N TRP A 562 -11.73 17.71 -40.09
CA TRP A 562 -12.95 18.43 -40.49
C TRP A 562 -13.75 18.82 -39.25
N LYS A 563 -14.12 20.09 -39.13
CA LYS A 563 -14.93 20.59 -38.02
C LYS A 563 -16.42 20.58 -38.39
N GLU A 564 -17.21 19.87 -37.59
CA GLU A 564 -18.68 19.87 -37.65
C GLU A 564 -19.25 20.15 -36.26
N GLY A 565 -19.47 21.44 -35.97
CA GLY A 565 -19.89 21.89 -34.63
C GLY A 565 -18.83 21.59 -33.57
N ALA A 566 -19.21 20.82 -32.56
CA ALA A 566 -18.34 20.36 -31.46
C ALA A 566 -17.52 19.11 -31.84
N ARG A 567 -17.87 18.42 -32.93
CA ARG A 567 -17.18 17.22 -33.40
C ARG A 567 -16.12 17.57 -34.42
N ILE A 568 -14.92 17.07 -34.21
CA ILE A 568 -13.81 17.13 -35.16
C ILE A 568 -13.62 15.73 -35.74
N HIS A 569 -14.10 15.50 -36.96
CA HIS A 569 -13.77 14.30 -37.70
C HIS A 569 -12.31 14.34 -38.10
N PHE A 570 -11.62 13.20 -38.06
CA PHE A 570 -10.25 13.14 -38.53
C PHE A 570 -9.92 11.78 -39.17
N ARG A 571 -8.83 11.78 -39.93
CA ARG A 571 -8.14 10.56 -40.36
C ARG A 571 -6.64 10.78 -40.27
N THR A 572 -5.90 9.69 -40.22
CA THR A 572 -4.43 9.73 -40.18
C THR A 572 -3.85 8.91 -41.32
N LEU A 573 -2.94 9.53 -42.07
CA LEU A 573 -2.27 8.97 -43.24
C LEU A 573 -0.77 8.88 -42.98
N ILE A 574 -0.09 7.93 -43.61
CA ILE A 574 1.37 7.93 -43.74
C ILE A 574 1.74 8.74 -44.98
N VAL A 575 2.48 9.82 -44.83
CA VAL A 575 2.84 10.72 -45.95
C VAL A 575 3.61 9.97 -47.03
N GLU A 576 4.54 9.12 -46.64
CA GLU A 576 5.44 8.41 -47.55
C GLU A 576 4.73 7.38 -48.44
N THR A 577 3.56 6.89 -48.01
CA THR A 577 2.83 5.83 -48.73
C THR A 577 1.42 6.21 -49.17
N GLY A 578 0.88 7.31 -48.66
CA GLY A 578 -0.51 7.73 -48.83
C GLY A 578 -1.54 6.82 -48.14
N LYS A 579 -1.11 5.79 -47.41
CA LYS A 579 -2.02 4.82 -46.77
C LYS A 579 -2.67 5.41 -45.52
N GLU A 580 -3.96 5.13 -45.36
CA GLU A 580 -4.75 5.49 -44.19
C GLU A 580 -4.57 4.46 -43.06
N VAL A 581 -4.18 4.95 -41.88
CA VAL A 581 -3.87 4.13 -40.69
C VAL A 581 -4.87 4.34 -39.55
N ILE A 582 -5.57 5.48 -39.55
CA ILE A 582 -6.72 5.72 -38.67
C ILE A 582 -7.88 6.20 -39.54
N SER A 583 -9.02 5.53 -39.42
CA SER A 583 -10.23 5.79 -40.20
C SER A 583 -11.49 5.83 -39.33
N GLY A 584 -12.58 6.37 -39.89
CA GLY A 584 -13.89 6.42 -39.22
C GLY A 584 -13.88 7.20 -37.89
N ALA A 585 -12.96 8.15 -37.75
CA ALA A 585 -12.53 8.68 -36.47
C ALA A 585 -13.04 10.11 -36.20
N TYR A 586 -13.25 10.41 -34.93
CA TYR A 586 -13.62 11.73 -34.46
C TYR A 586 -13.15 12.00 -33.03
N VAL A 587 -12.98 13.28 -32.71
CA VAL A 587 -12.88 13.81 -31.35
C VAL A 587 -14.10 14.70 -31.10
N ASP A 588 -14.79 14.49 -29.99
CA ASP A 588 -15.78 15.43 -29.48
C ASP A 588 -15.12 16.39 -28.49
N LEU A 589 -15.35 17.68 -28.69
CA LEU A 589 -14.96 18.75 -27.77
C LEU A 589 -16.17 19.22 -26.95
N LYS A 590 -15.92 19.71 -25.73
CA LYS A 590 -16.92 20.43 -24.94
C LYS A 590 -17.15 21.82 -25.56
N ASP A 591 -18.37 22.33 -25.44
CA ASP A 591 -18.74 23.64 -25.97
C ASP A 591 -17.99 24.76 -25.24
N SER A 592 -17.25 25.61 -25.97
CA SER A 592 -16.41 26.68 -25.40
C SER A 592 -17.20 27.84 -24.79
N LYS A 593 -18.54 27.79 -24.80
CA LYS A 593 -19.43 28.75 -24.11
C LYS A 593 -19.68 28.40 -22.64
N ALA A 594 -19.21 27.24 -22.17
CA ALA A 594 -19.34 26.86 -20.77
C ALA A 594 -18.16 27.43 -19.94
N LYS A 595 -18.38 28.63 -19.40
CA LYS A 595 -17.70 29.26 -18.25
C LYS A 595 -16.16 29.26 -18.23
N LEU A 596 -15.59 30.39 -18.64
CA LEU A 596 -14.42 30.97 -17.97
C LEU A 596 -14.82 31.43 -16.55
#